data_AF-A0A0K0FNG8-F1
#
_entry.id   AF-A0A0K0FNG8-F1
#
_cell.length_a   1.000
_cell.length_b   1.000
_cell.length_c   1.000
_cell.angle_alpha   90.00
_cell.angle_beta   90.00
_cell.angle_gamma   90.00
#
_symmetry.space_group_name_H-M   'P 1'
#
loop_
_entity.id
_entity.type
_entity.pdbx_description
1 polymer ?
#
loop_
_entity_poly.entity_id
_entity_poly.type
_entity_poly.pdbx_seq_one_letter_code
_entity_poly.pdbx_strand_id
1 'polypeptide(L)'
;MNFFISILYIYTFFSISQADIGKWLGDIWYDTKEIWEGTKAMWYDTKDTYFYMRFKHPASISLYKYLDLDVNPCDNFYKFSCGKWIKTKESRLGNKKSYTFDHTTGNFEKFTSDVLHEKKYTNESRMLSALIYLQSQCKKLLKDKYNNCWSEIYRFGKYALSSVFLKRNIRRIEGNGDYKRIKDMALRIKEQLSLLIEEKKDIFDEDTRINLLHKINEIKFETNFDEYDLSNGSSMWDCYNNVGINYNDHIENILRAIRHHKGLSDKNEDNLTSCRGKIFQPQLMNIYIIGSGWYIPDLNVFVINSALLNELSYSTHFPYALNYGYIGNIMAHEMLHAFDSNNYNRTLVYKISDNKVSNMSMKNYLNKTACFDHQYDTQKESITNINVNGSKTLAENIADNGGLKIAHRAYLKYREFTNSKNDRVEGFMQFDDEQLFFISVGRNFCTYRSKDKLEKQIITDTHTPSEIRNNVLLSNYKPFSKAFNCPVNSRMNPENKCELWKNKKQN
;
A
#
# COMPACT_ATOMS: atom_id res chain seq x y z
N MET A 1 -25.54 50.88 33.55
CA MET A 1 -26.54 50.43 34.53
C MET A 1 -26.99 49.03 34.12
N ASN A 2 -26.53 47.91 34.65
CA ASN A 2 -25.54 47.49 35.64
C ASN A 2 -25.12 46.07 35.21
N PHE A 3 -23.83 45.80 34.98
CA PHE A 3 -22.93 45.08 35.92
C PHE A 3 -23.29 43.58 36.09
N PHE A 4 -22.63 42.64 35.38
CA PHE A 4 -21.40 41.91 35.74
C PHE A 4 -21.50 40.96 36.97
N ILE A 5 -21.12 39.69 36.74
CA ILE A 5 -20.60 38.64 37.66
C ILE A 5 -21.68 37.76 38.32
N SER A 6 -21.79 36.47 37.98
CA SER A 6 -20.89 35.44 38.55
C SER A 6 -20.65 34.21 37.66
N ILE A 7 -19.40 33.74 37.75
CA ILE A 7 -18.69 32.72 36.99
C ILE A 7 -18.79 31.34 37.69
N LEU A 8 -18.46 30.26 36.94
CA LEU A 8 -17.96 28.91 37.32
C LEU A 8 -18.97 27.77 37.58
N TYR A 9 -19.07 26.80 36.66
CA TYR A 9 -18.44 25.45 36.78
C TYR A 9 -18.78 24.49 35.59
N ILE A 10 -17.71 24.07 34.86
CA ILE A 10 -17.39 22.77 34.20
C ILE A 10 -18.11 22.24 32.93
N TYR A 11 -17.30 22.21 31.84
CA TYR A 11 -17.09 21.20 30.78
C TYR A 11 -18.04 19.97 30.68
N THR A 12 -18.52 19.57 29.49
CA THR A 12 -17.74 18.74 28.56
C THR A 12 -18.47 18.43 27.22
N PHE A 13 -17.64 18.28 26.15
CA PHE A 13 -17.72 17.37 24.98
C PHE A 13 -18.55 17.67 23.70
N PHE A 14 -17.76 17.72 22.60
CA PHE A 14 -18.01 17.52 21.16
C PHE A 14 -18.81 18.57 20.36
N SER A 15 -18.06 19.45 19.67
CA SER A 15 -18.48 20.08 18.42
C SER A 15 -17.56 19.62 17.27
N ILE A 16 -18.09 18.76 16.40
CA ILE A 16 -17.50 18.50 15.08
C ILE A 16 -18.07 19.57 14.15
N SER A 17 -17.19 20.45 13.64
CA SER A 17 -17.60 21.55 12.76
C SER A 17 -18.03 21.03 11.39
N GLN A 18 -19.13 21.58 10.88
CA GLN A 18 -19.77 21.24 9.59
C GLN A 18 -18.91 21.54 8.33
N ALA A 19 -17.63 21.89 8.50
CA ALA A 19 -16.71 22.21 7.41
C ALA A 19 -16.03 20.98 6.78
N ASP A 20 -15.98 19.82 7.47
CA ASP A 20 -15.29 18.62 6.99
C ASP A 20 -16.09 17.79 5.98
N ILE A 21 -17.41 17.96 5.93
CA ILE A 21 -18.28 17.20 5.03
C ILE A 21 -18.29 17.85 3.63
N GLY A 22 -18.28 19.19 3.54
CA GLY A 22 -18.26 19.90 2.26
C GLY A 22 -16.97 19.72 1.45
N LYS A 23 -15.84 19.46 2.13
CA LYS A 23 -14.51 19.35 1.50
C LYS A 23 -14.24 17.95 0.93
N TRP A 24 -14.76 16.90 1.56
CA TRP A 24 -14.68 15.51 1.09
C TRP A 24 -15.65 15.20 -0.06
N LEU A 25 -16.80 15.89 -0.10
CA LEU A 25 -17.82 15.73 -1.15
C LEU A 25 -17.40 16.36 -2.50
N GLY A 26 -16.49 17.33 -2.49
CA GLY A 26 -15.90 17.91 -3.70
C GLY A 26 -14.96 16.95 -4.44
N ASP A 27 -14.25 16.09 -3.71
CA ASP A 27 -13.25 15.18 -4.29
C ASP A 27 -13.90 14.05 -5.10
N ILE A 28 -15.00 13.45 -4.61
CA ILE A 28 -15.67 12.33 -5.29
C ILE A 28 -16.44 12.76 -6.54
N TRP A 29 -16.99 13.97 -6.53
CA TRP A 29 -17.80 14.42 -7.67
C TRP A 29 -16.96 14.92 -8.83
N TYR A 30 -15.80 15.52 -8.55
CA TYR A 30 -14.89 15.94 -9.61
C TYR A 30 -14.09 14.76 -10.17
N ASP A 31 -13.68 13.77 -9.36
CA ASP A 31 -13.00 12.56 -9.86
C ASP A 31 -13.78 11.88 -11.01
N THR A 32 -15.12 11.91 -10.95
CA THR A 32 -15.98 11.35 -12.00
C THR A 32 -16.19 12.23 -13.24
N LYS A 33 -15.91 13.53 -13.15
CA LYS A 33 -15.98 14.49 -14.28
C LYS A 33 -14.60 14.72 -14.92
N GLU A 34 -13.53 14.58 -14.15
CA GLU A 34 -12.13 14.76 -14.54
C GLU A 34 -11.53 13.50 -15.19
N ILE A 35 -12.10 12.31 -14.92
CA ILE A 35 -11.86 11.11 -15.74
C ILE A 35 -12.37 11.33 -17.18
N TRP A 36 -13.48 12.07 -17.36
CA TRP A 36 -14.07 12.37 -18.65
C TRP A 36 -13.29 13.44 -19.44
N GLU A 37 -12.73 14.45 -18.76
CA GLU A 37 -11.78 15.38 -19.39
C GLU A 37 -10.37 14.79 -19.51
N GLY A 38 -9.93 13.88 -18.63
CA GLY A 38 -8.64 13.19 -18.70
C GLY A 38 -8.55 12.10 -19.78
N THR A 39 -9.68 11.56 -20.22
CA THR A 39 -9.76 10.68 -21.42
C THR A 39 -9.84 11.48 -22.72
N LYS A 40 -10.35 12.72 -22.69
CA LYS A 40 -10.26 13.68 -23.81
C LYS A 40 -8.94 14.46 -23.85
N ALA A 41 -8.29 14.66 -22.71
CA ALA A 41 -7.00 15.33 -22.55
C ALA A 41 -5.81 14.37 -22.74
N MET A 42 -6.05 13.21 -23.33
CA MET A 42 -5.06 12.47 -24.08
C MET A 42 -4.82 13.16 -25.44
N TRP A 43 -4.60 14.48 -25.42
CA TRP A 43 -4.00 15.20 -26.54
C TRP A 43 -2.50 14.91 -26.46
N TYR A 44 -2.15 13.80 -27.07
CA TYR A 44 -0.83 13.35 -27.47
C TYR A 44 0.29 14.40 -27.38
N ASP A 45 1.10 14.34 -26.31
CA ASP A 45 2.52 14.60 -26.51
C ASP A 45 2.98 13.60 -27.57
N THR A 46 3.50 14.09 -28.69
CA THR A 46 4.06 13.27 -29.77
C THR A 46 5.02 12.21 -29.23
N LYS A 47 5.75 12.49 -28.14
CA LYS A 47 6.66 11.54 -27.48
C LYS A 47 5.92 10.41 -26.75
N ASP A 48 4.88 10.72 -25.97
CA ASP A 48 4.07 9.70 -25.29
C ASP A 48 3.36 8.80 -26.31
N THR A 49 2.80 9.38 -27.37
CA THR A 49 2.17 8.66 -28.49
C THR A 49 3.14 7.65 -29.11
N TYR A 50 4.32 8.15 -29.47
CA TYR A 50 5.35 7.36 -30.12
C TYR A 50 5.81 6.20 -29.21
N PHE A 51 5.99 6.48 -27.91
CA PHE A 51 6.37 5.45 -26.95
C PHE A 51 5.32 4.33 -26.88
N TYR A 52 4.04 4.66 -26.71
CA TYR A 52 2.97 3.66 -26.61
C TYR A 52 2.72 2.90 -27.93
N MET A 53 2.98 3.53 -29.08
CA MET A 53 2.93 2.85 -30.37
C MET A 53 4.10 1.86 -30.54
N ARG A 54 5.30 2.24 -30.05
CA ARG A 54 6.53 1.46 -30.18
C ARG A 54 6.65 0.32 -29.17
N PHE A 55 6.28 0.56 -27.90
CA PHE A 55 6.45 -0.39 -26.81
C PHE A 55 5.11 -0.81 -26.23
N LYS A 56 4.70 -2.05 -26.53
CA LYS A 56 3.44 -2.64 -26.07
C LYS A 56 3.59 -3.54 -24.85
N HIS A 57 4.82 -3.89 -24.50
CA HIS A 57 5.09 -4.80 -23.39
C HIS A 57 4.69 -4.16 -22.05
N PRO A 58 3.96 -4.87 -21.17
CA PRO A 58 3.49 -4.31 -19.89
C PRO A 58 4.61 -3.72 -19.04
N ALA A 59 5.78 -4.36 -18.98
CA ALA A 59 6.92 -3.84 -18.21
C ALA A 59 7.41 -2.48 -18.73
N SER A 60 7.51 -2.31 -20.05
CA SER A 60 7.94 -1.05 -20.68
C SER A 60 6.96 0.08 -20.40
N ILE A 61 5.65 -0.20 -20.57
CA ILE A 61 4.57 0.75 -20.26
C ILE A 61 4.59 1.14 -18.78
N SER A 62 4.79 0.14 -17.92
CA SER A 62 4.87 0.30 -16.47
C SER A 62 6.02 1.22 -16.08
N LEU A 63 7.25 0.93 -16.52
CA LEU A 63 8.42 1.78 -16.23
C LEU A 63 8.26 3.20 -16.77
N TYR A 64 7.78 3.35 -18.01
CA TYR A 64 7.61 4.66 -18.65
C TYR A 64 6.64 5.57 -17.92
N LYS A 65 5.62 5.03 -17.27
CA LYS A 65 4.65 5.83 -16.50
C LYS A 65 5.21 6.41 -15.20
N TYR A 66 6.30 5.86 -14.69
CA TYR A 66 6.80 6.13 -13.34
C TYR A 66 8.17 6.79 -13.33
N LEU A 67 9.11 6.25 -14.12
CA LEU A 67 10.50 6.70 -14.12
C LEU A 67 10.64 8.13 -14.62
N ASP A 68 11.46 8.89 -13.90
CA ASP A 68 11.90 10.23 -14.23
C ASP A 68 13.40 10.20 -14.49
N LEU A 69 13.79 10.00 -15.75
CA LEU A 69 15.19 9.81 -16.15
C LEU A 69 16.02 11.09 -16.06
N ASP A 70 15.39 12.25 -15.82
CA ASP A 70 16.08 13.53 -15.59
C ASP A 70 16.61 13.64 -14.15
N VAL A 71 16.19 12.74 -13.24
CA VAL A 71 16.64 12.70 -11.86
C VAL A 71 17.77 11.70 -11.72
N ASN A 72 18.90 12.13 -11.15
CA ASN A 72 19.99 11.22 -10.84
C ASN A 72 19.58 10.26 -9.70
N PRO A 73 19.64 8.93 -9.91
CA PRO A 73 19.28 7.93 -8.89
C PRO A 73 20.13 8.03 -7.61
N CYS A 74 21.31 8.65 -7.68
CA CYS A 74 22.19 8.84 -6.54
C CYS A 74 21.91 10.12 -5.71
N ASP A 75 21.02 10.98 -6.20
CA ASP A 75 20.58 12.21 -5.50
C ASP A 75 19.21 12.05 -4.85
N ASN A 76 18.26 11.41 -5.54
CA ASN A 76 16.93 11.15 -5.02
C ASN A 76 16.27 9.99 -5.78
N PHE A 77 16.43 8.78 -5.24
CA PHE A 77 15.92 7.59 -5.90
C PHE A 77 14.39 7.55 -5.94
N TYR A 78 13.73 8.07 -4.91
CA TYR A 78 12.27 8.20 -4.89
C TYR A 78 11.76 8.99 -6.09
N LYS A 79 12.32 10.19 -6.34
CA LYS A 79 11.96 11.03 -7.50
C LYS A 79 12.35 10.37 -8.81
N PHE A 80 13.49 9.71 -8.89
CA PHE A 80 13.87 8.92 -10.08
C PHE A 80 12.84 7.82 -10.38
N SER A 81 12.37 7.09 -9.36
CA SER A 81 11.45 5.96 -9.55
C SER A 81 9.97 6.35 -9.67
N CYS A 82 9.57 7.53 -9.18
CA CYS A 82 8.17 7.97 -9.08
C CYS A 82 7.86 9.28 -9.80
N GLY A 83 8.87 10.03 -10.23
CA GLY A 83 8.73 11.45 -10.59
C GLY A 83 7.73 11.72 -11.70
N LYS A 84 7.70 10.89 -12.76
CA LYS A 84 6.71 11.08 -13.83
C LYS A 84 5.29 10.78 -13.34
N TRP A 85 5.12 9.78 -12.48
CA TRP A 85 3.82 9.48 -11.88
C TRP A 85 3.36 10.62 -10.97
N ILE A 86 4.25 11.17 -10.14
CA ILE A 86 3.96 12.32 -9.27
C ILE A 86 3.58 13.55 -10.09
N LYS A 87 4.37 13.92 -11.11
CA LYS A 87 4.08 15.02 -12.05
C LYS A 87 2.70 14.86 -12.72
N THR A 88 2.33 13.63 -13.05
CA THR A 88 1.01 13.30 -13.61
C THR A 88 -0.12 13.47 -12.60
N LYS A 89 0.14 13.26 -11.30
CA LYS A 89 -0.83 13.56 -10.25
C LYS A 89 -0.89 15.06 -9.98
N GLU A 90 0.24 15.74 -9.88
CA GLU A 90 0.35 17.20 -9.73
C GLU A 90 -0.49 17.95 -10.77
N SER A 91 -0.32 17.63 -12.06
CA SER A 91 -1.07 18.28 -13.15
C SER A 91 -2.59 18.08 -13.06
N ARG A 92 -3.05 17.04 -12.36
CA ARG A 92 -4.47 16.73 -12.18
C ARG A 92 -5.11 17.41 -10.98
N LEU A 93 -4.34 17.94 -10.02
CA LEU A 93 -4.90 18.43 -8.75
C LEU A 93 -5.25 19.91 -8.70
N GLY A 94 -4.77 20.71 -9.67
CA GLY A 94 -5.03 22.16 -9.68
C GLY A 94 -4.76 22.79 -8.31
N ASN A 95 -5.76 23.50 -7.76
CA ASN A 95 -5.66 24.23 -6.47
C ASN A 95 -6.14 23.44 -5.24
N LYS A 96 -6.21 22.09 -5.30
CA LYS A 96 -6.70 21.28 -4.16
C LYS A 96 -5.77 21.41 -2.96
N LYS A 97 -6.36 21.69 -1.79
CA LYS A 97 -5.63 21.90 -0.52
C LYS A 97 -5.34 20.62 0.28
N SER A 98 -6.01 19.50 -0.03
CA SER A 98 -5.92 18.24 0.73
C SER A 98 -6.10 17.05 -0.22
N TYR A 99 -5.14 16.11 -0.26
CA TYR A 99 -5.21 14.90 -1.09
C TYR A 99 -4.22 13.83 -0.65
N THR A 100 -4.51 12.58 -0.99
CA THR A 100 -3.59 11.44 -0.88
C THR A 100 -3.82 10.52 -2.07
N PHE A 101 -2.79 10.32 -2.89
CA PHE A 101 -2.76 9.30 -3.93
C PHE A 101 -1.72 8.26 -3.58
N ASP A 102 -2.14 7.00 -3.62
CA ASP A 102 -1.28 5.84 -3.54
C ASP A 102 -1.35 5.12 -4.88
N HIS A 103 -0.24 4.60 -5.37
CA HIS A 103 -0.24 3.85 -6.62
C HIS A 103 -1.11 2.58 -6.53
N THR A 104 -1.27 2.01 -5.33
CA THR A 104 -2.05 0.79 -5.08
C THR A 104 -3.56 0.98 -5.23
N THR A 105 -4.07 2.22 -5.16
CA THR A 105 -5.51 2.51 -5.33
C THR A 105 -5.93 2.53 -6.80
N GLY A 106 -4.98 2.74 -7.72
CA GLY A 106 -5.26 3.00 -9.13
C GLY A 106 -6.01 1.88 -9.84
N ASN A 107 -5.83 0.62 -9.43
CA ASN A 107 -6.52 -0.53 -10.03
C ASN A 107 -8.01 -0.56 -9.64
N PHE A 108 -8.33 -0.31 -8.37
CA PHE A 108 -9.72 -0.24 -7.92
C PHE A 108 -10.44 1.01 -8.45
N GLU A 109 -9.74 2.16 -8.51
CA GLU A 109 -10.26 3.38 -9.12
C GLU A 109 -10.56 3.20 -10.61
N LYS A 110 -9.65 2.57 -11.36
CA LYS A 110 -9.86 2.24 -12.77
C LYS A 110 -11.05 1.30 -12.95
N PHE A 111 -11.13 0.24 -12.15
CA PHE A 111 -12.28 -0.69 -12.19
C PHE A 111 -13.60 0.04 -11.91
N THR A 112 -13.61 0.87 -10.87
CA THR A 112 -14.76 1.71 -10.50
C THR A 112 -15.18 2.60 -11.67
N SER A 113 -14.23 3.23 -12.35
CA SER A 113 -14.48 4.03 -13.55
C SER A 113 -15.04 3.20 -14.70
N ASP A 114 -14.46 2.03 -14.98
CA ASP A 114 -14.95 1.12 -16.01
C ASP A 114 -16.41 0.71 -15.75
N VAL A 115 -16.80 0.50 -14.49
CA VAL A 115 -18.18 0.19 -14.13
C VAL A 115 -19.10 1.41 -14.25
N LEU A 116 -18.74 2.53 -13.61
CA LEU A 116 -19.66 3.65 -13.41
C LEU A 116 -19.73 4.62 -14.60
N HIS A 117 -18.68 4.66 -15.43
CA HIS A 117 -18.60 5.54 -16.60
C HIS A 117 -18.72 4.78 -17.91
N GLU A 118 -17.88 3.75 -18.08
CA GLU A 118 -17.87 2.94 -19.31
C GLU A 118 -18.99 1.88 -19.31
N LYS A 119 -19.74 1.76 -18.20
CA LYS A 119 -20.83 0.78 -18.04
C LYS A 119 -20.40 -0.66 -18.33
N LYS A 120 -19.13 -0.99 -18.04
CA LYS A 120 -18.61 -2.34 -18.14
C LYS A 120 -19.03 -3.16 -16.92
N TYR A 121 -19.06 -4.48 -17.08
CA TYR A 121 -19.26 -5.45 -15.99
C TYR A 121 -20.61 -5.34 -15.25
N THR A 122 -21.59 -4.64 -15.81
CA THR A 122 -22.92 -4.43 -15.20
C THR A 122 -23.72 -5.71 -15.06
N ASN A 123 -23.45 -6.67 -15.95
CA ASN A 123 -24.01 -8.01 -15.93
C ASN A 123 -23.41 -8.92 -14.85
N GLU A 124 -22.30 -8.53 -14.20
CA GLU A 124 -21.65 -9.34 -13.17
C GLU A 124 -22.31 -9.21 -11.79
N SER A 125 -23.15 -8.19 -11.61
CA SER A 125 -23.93 -8.00 -10.39
C SER A 125 -25.15 -7.10 -10.61
N ARG A 126 -26.31 -7.55 -10.11
CA ARG A 126 -27.54 -6.76 -10.08
C ARG A 126 -27.35 -5.44 -9.34
N MET A 127 -26.56 -5.44 -8.27
CA MET A 127 -26.28 -4.23 -7.50
C MET A 127 -25.46 -3.21 -8.30
N LEU A 128 -24.52 -3.65 -9.15
CA LEU A 128 -23.80 -2.71 -10.03
C LEU A 128 -24.74 -2.05 -11.04
N SER A 129 -25.67 -2.81 -11.61
CA SER A 129 -26.73 -2.26 -12.47
C SER A 129 -27.61 -1.26 -11.71
N ALA A 130 -28.00 -1.57 -10.47
CA ALA A 130 -28.74 -0.66 -9.61
C ALA A 130 -27.94 0.63 -9.29
N LEU A 131 -26.62 0.54 -9.04
CA LEU A 131 -25.78 1.72 -8.80
C LEU A 131 -25.73 2.68 -9.99
N ILE A 132 -25.64 2.15 -11.22
CA ILE A 132 -25.67 2.98 -12.43
C ILE A 132 -27.04 3.63 -12.61
N TYR A 133 -28.12 2.90 -12.32
CA TYR A 133 -29.46 3.47 -12.31
C TYR A 133 -29.58 4.61 -11.29
N LEU A 134 -29.14 4.40 -10.04
CA LEU A 134 -29.15 5.43 -9.00
C LEU A 134 -28.29 6.65 -9.37
N GLN A 135 -27.12 6.44 -9.98
CA GLN A 135 -26.30 7.52 -10.53
C GLN A 135 -27.08 8.34 -11.57
N SER A 136 -27.83 7.67 -12.47
CA SER A 136 -28.65 8.35 -13.48
C SER A 136 -29.78 9.18 -12.85
N GLN A 137 -30.33 8.74 -11.70
CA GLN A 137 -31.31 9.53 -10.97
C GLN A 137 -30.68 10.76 -10.31
N CYS A 138 -29.46 10.63 -9.76
CA CYS A 138 -28.73 11.78 -9.21
C CYS A 138 -28.47 12.86 -10.27
N LYS A 139 -28.26 12.50 -11.54
CA LYS A 139 -28.05 13.45 -12.65
C LYS A 139 -29.26 14.33 -12.96
N LYS A 140 -30.46 13.95 -12.48
CA LYS A 140 -31.68 14.76 -12.62
C LYS A 140 -31.73 15.93 -11.61
N LEU A 141 -30.84 15.93 -10.61
CA LEU A 141 -30.77 16.98 -9.60
C LEU A 141 -29.94 18.17 -10.08
N LEU A 142 -30.13 19.33 -9.44
CA LEU A 142 -29.27 20.50 -9.63
C LEU A 142 -27.81 20.16 -9.32
N LYS A 143 -26.89 20.88 -9.99
CA LYS A 143 -25.45 20.63 -9.95
C LYS A 143 -24.93 20.35 -8.54
N ASP A 144 -25.16 21.24 -7.59
CA ASP A 144 -24.63 21.12 -6.22
C ASP A 144 -25.22 19.91 -5.45
N LYS A 145 -26.48 19.55 -5.76
CA LYS A 145 -27.15 18.36 -5.19
C LYS A 145 -26.70 17.06 -5.85
N TYR A 146 -26.36 17.09 -7.14
CA TYR A 146 -25.85 15.94 -7.87
C TYR A 146 -24.55 15.42 -7.22
N ASN A 147 -23.65 16.31 -6.77
CA ASN A 147 -22.40 15.93 -6.08
C ASN A 147 -22.66 15.09 -4.86
N ASN A 148 -23.51 15.62 -3.99
CA ASN A 148 -23.78 15.03 -2.69
C ASN A 148 -24.54 13.71 -2.88
N CYS A 149 -25.52 13.69 -3.79
CA CYS A 149 -26.23 12.48 -4.18
C CYS A 149 -25.25 11.42 -4.68
N TRP A 150 -24.40 11.77 -5.63
CA TRP A 150 -23.46 10.84 -6.23
C TRP A 150 -22.48 10.28 -5.20
N SER A 151 -21.95 11.13 -4.33
CA SER A 151 -21.02 10.72 -3.30
C SER A 151 -21.64 9.75 -2.29
N GLU A 152 -22.89 9.98 -1.90
CA GLU A 152 -23.63 9.04 -1.04
C GLU A 152 -23.91 7.70 -1.75
N ILE A 153 -24.34 7.73 -3.02
CA ILE A 153 -24.55 6.51 -3.81
C ILE A 153 -23.26 5.73 -4.02
N TYR A 154 -22.14 6.40 -4.29
CA TYR A 154 -20.83 5.77 -4.44
C TYR A 154 -20.38 5.08 -3.14
N ARG A 155 -20.48 5.77 -1.99
CA ARG A 155 -20.19 5.18 -0.67
C ARG A 155 -21.07 3.96 -0.40
N PHE A 156 -22.38 4.08 -0.63
CA PHE A 156 -23.35 3.01 -0.46
C PHE A 156 -23.03 1.81 -1.37
N GLY A 157 -22.60 2.07 -2.60
CA GLY A 157 -22.24 1.05 -3.58
C GLY A 157 -20.85 0.44 -3.42
N LYS A 158 -20.02 0.97 -2.50
CA LYS A 158 -18.62 0.58 -2.42
C LYS A 158 -18.44 -0.89 -2.07
N TYR A 159 -19.31 -1.48 -1.26
CA TYR A 159 -19.27 -2.92 -0.98
C TYR A 159 -19.53 -3.75 -2.25
N ALA A 160 -20.56 -3.41 -3.03
CA ALA A 160 -20.82 -4.09 -4.30
C ALA A 160 -19.65 -3.97 -5.30
N LEU A 161 -19.08 -2.77 -5.44
CA LEU A 161 -17.89 -2.53 -6.27
C LEU A 161 -16.70 -3.36 -5.78
N SER A 162 -16.44 -3.35 -4.47
CA SER A 162 -15.35 -4.12 -3.85
C SER A 162 -15.53 -5.61 -4.05
N SER A 163 -16.74 -6.13 -3.84
CA SER A 163 -17.07 -7.54 -4.00
C SER A 163 -16.79 -8.04 -5.43
N VAL A 164 -17.27 -7.30 -6.43
CA VAL A 164 -17.03 -7.66 -7.84
C VAL A 164 -15.56 -7.50 -8.20
N PHE A 165 -14.88 -6.45 -7.74
CA PHE A 165 -13.44 -6.27 -7.96
C PHE A 165 -12.62 -7.44 -7.40
N LEU A 166 -12.86 -7.82 -6.14
CA LEU A 166 -12.17 -8.92 -5.47
C LEU A 166 -12.43 -10.25 -6.19
N LYS A 167 -13.70 -10.54 -6.51
CA LYS A 167 -14.08 -11.74 -7.26
C LYS A 167 -13.37 -11.84 -8.60
N ARG A 168 -13.27 -10.74 -9.33
CA ARG A 168 -12.57 -10.67 -10.63
C ARG A 168 -11.07 -10.88 -10.45
N ASN A 169 -10.46 -10.26 -9.45
CA ASN A 169 -9.04 -10.44 -9.16
C ASN A 169 -8.75 -11.90 -8.82
N ILE A 170 -9.47 -12.49 -7.86
CA ILE A 170 -9.29 -13.89 -7.44
C ILE A 170 -9.39 -14.83 -8.64
N ARG A 171 -10.45 -14.72 -9.46
CA ARG A 171 -10.61 -15.54 -10.67
C ARG A 171 -9.45 -15.40 -11.66
N ARG A 172 -8.96 -14.17 -11.88
CA ARG A 172 -7.81 -13.92 -12.77
C ARG A 172 -6.54 -14.55 -12.21
N ILE A 173 -6.28 -14.37 -10.92
CA ILE A 173 -5.09 -14.88 -10.21
C ILE A 173 -5.08 -16.41 -10.26
N GLU A 174 -6.22 -17.05 -9.99
CA GLU A 174 -6.39 -18.50 -10.08
C GLU A 174 -6.21 -18.99 -11.52
N GLY A 175 -6.89 -18.36 -12.48
CA GLY A 175 -6.83 -18.73 -13.89
C GLY A 175 -5.42 -18.63 -14.50
N ASN A 176 -4.61 -17.67 -14.04
CA ASN A 176 -3.23 -17.50 -14.49
C ASN A 176 -2.22 -18.40 -13.76
N GLY A 177 -2.62 -19.07 -12.67
CA GLY A 177 -1.70 -19.81 -11.80
C GLY A 177 -0.75 -18.91 -11.00
N ASP A 178 -1.11 -17.65 -10.80
CA ASP A 178 -0.29 -16.63 -10.13
C ASP A 178 0.05 -17.05 -8.68
N TYR A 179 -0.91 -17.69 -7.98
CA TYR A 179 -0.72 -18.21 -6.62
C TYR A 179 0.47 -19.17 -6.51
N LYS A 180 0.76 -19.96 -7.55
CA LYS A 180 1.91 -20.88 -7.55
C LYS A 180 3.23 -20.10 -7.56
N ARG A 181 3.32 -19.06 -8.40
CA ARG A 181 4.53 -18.23 -8.53
C ARG A 181 4.81 -17.46 -7.25
N ILE A 182 3.80 -16.87 -6.64
CA ILE A 182 3.99 -16.09 -5.41
C ILE A 182 4.28 -16.97 -4.18
N LYS A 183 3.73 -18.19 -4.12
CA LYS A 183 4.08 -19.16 -3.08
C LYS A 183 5.53 -19.64 -3.19
N ASP A 184 6.02 -19.88 -4.41
CA ASP A 184 7.45 -20.17 -4.64
C ASP A 184 8.35 -18.98 -4.26
N MET A 185 7.95 -17.76 -4.60
CA MET A 185 8.65 -16.54 -4.19
C MET A 185 8.73 -16.42 -2.67
N ALA A 186 7.60 -16.58 -1.98
CA ALA A 186 7.53 -16.56 -0.52
C ALA A 186 8.43 -17.64 0.11
N LEU A 187 8.46 -18.85 -0.44
CA LEU A 187 9.33 -19.93 0.05
C LEU A 187 10.81 -19.53 -0.05
N ARG A 188 11.26 -18.98 -1.18
CA ARG A 188 12.65 -18.53 -1.37
C ARG A 188 13.01 -17.37 -0.44
N ILE A 189 12.08 -16.45 -0.20
CA ILE A 189 12.25 -15.36 0.77
C ILE A 189 12.43 -15.93 2.19
N LYS A 190 11.57 -16.87 2.57
CA LYS A 190 11.67 -17.59 3.86
C LYS A 190 13.03 -18.27 4.02
N GLU A 191 13.50 -18.99 3.01
CA GLU A 191 14.82 -19.62 3.01
C GLU A 191 15.95 -18.61 3.23
N GLN A 192 15.91 -17.45 2.56
CA GLN A 192 16.93 -16.42 2.74
C GLN A 192 16.88 -15.74 4.11
N LEU A 193 15.69 -15.59 4.70
CA LEU A 193 15.56 -15.10 6.07
C LEU A 193 16.11 -16.12 7.08
N SER A 194 15.82 -17.42 6.92
CA SER A 194 16.40 -18.47 7.77
C SER A 194 17.93 -18.44 7.72
N LEU A 195 18.53 -18.34 6.53
CA LEU A 195 19.99 -18.22 6.38
C LEU A 195 20.54 -16.95 7.05
N LEU A 196 19.83 -15.83 6.96
CA LEU A 196 20.23 -14.61 7.64
C LEU A 196 20.23 -14.76 9.16
N ILE A 197 19.23 -15.43 9.73
CA ILE A 197 19.15 -15.71 11.17
C ILE A 197 20.36 -16.55 11.60
N GLU A 198 20.68 -17.63 10.87
CA GLU A 198 21.86 -18.47 11.13
C GLU A 198 23.19 -17.69 11.11
N GLU A 199 23.31 -16.72 10.19
CA GLU A 199 24.50 -15.89 10.02
C GLU A 199 24.71 -14.89 11.18
N LYS A 200 23.70 -14.54 11.98
CA LYS A 200 23.78 -13.51 13.06
C LYS A 200 24.30 -14.04 14.40
N LYS A 201 25.46 -14.70 14.37
CA LYS A 201 26.14 -15.18 15.59
C LYS A 201 26.66 -14.06 16.50
N ASP A 202 26.81 -12.85 15.98
CA ASP A 202 27.21 -11.65 16.74
C ASP A 202 26.04 -10.95 17.43
N ILE A 203 24.80 -11.29 17.08
CA ILE A 203 23.59 -10.73 17.69
C ILE A 203 22.96 -11.78 18.59
N PHE A 204 22.70 -12.96 18.03
CA PHE A 204 21.96 -14.04 18.67
C PHE A 204 22.90 -15.18 19.05
N ASP A 205 22.80 -15.68 20.28
CA ASP A 205 23.41 -16.95 20.69
C ASP A 205 22.75 -18.17 20.00
N GLU A 206 23.32 -19.35 20.22
CA GLU A 206 22.88 -20.58 19.54
C GLU A 206 21.43 -20.96 19.84
N ASP A 207 21.05 -21.03 21.11
CA ASP A 207 19.69 -21.35 21.52
C ASP A 207 18.68 -20.35 20.95
N THR A 208 19.00 -19.05 21.03
CA THR A 208 18.16 -17.99 20.44
C THR A 208 17.99 -18.22 18.94
N ARG A 209 19.07 -18.48 18.19
CA ARG A 209 18.96 -18.74 16.74
C ARG A 209 18.09 -19.98 16.45
N ILE A 210 18.23 -21.06 17.22
CA ILE A 210 17.39 -22.26 17.07
C ILE A 210 15.91 -21.91 17.25
N ASN A 211 15.57 -21.10 18.26
CA ASN A 211 14.20 -20.69 18.52
C ASN A 211 13.65 -19.74 17.43
N LEU A 212 14.45 -18.79 16.96
CA LEU A 212 14.06 -17.91 15.86
C LEU A 212 13.88 -18.70 14.54
N LEU A 213 14.74 -19.71 14.29
CA LEU A 213 14.61 -20.63 13.16
C LEU A 213 13.33 -21.46 13.23
N HIS A 214 12.98 -21.95 14.42
CA HIS A 214 11.71 -22.62 14.62
C HIS A 214 10.53 -21.69 14.28
N LYS A 215 10.55 -20.43 14.75
CA LYS A 215 9.51 -19.44 14.43
C LYS A 215 9.35 -19.19 12.93
N ILE A 216 10.44 -18.95 12.21
CA ILE A 216 10.37 -18.72 10.76
C ILE A 216 9.92 -19.99 10.03
N ASN A 217 10.34 -21.18 10.46
CA ASN A 217 9.91 -22.45 9.88
C ASN A 217 8.40 -22.68 10.02
N GLU A 218 7.79 -22.20 11.11
CA GLU A 218 6.35 -22.26 11.34
C GLU A 218 5.55 -21.11 10.71
N ILE A 219 6.21 -20.09 10.11
CA ILE A 219 5.49 -18.98 9.48
C ILE A 219 4.65 -19.48 8.30
N LYS A 220 3.40 -19.04 8.23
CA LYS A 220 2.49 -19.35 7.12
C LYS A 220 2.25 -18.15 6.23
N PHE A 221 2.04 -18.43 4.95
CA PHE A 221 1.68 -17.44 3.95
C PHE A 221 0.24 -17.64 3.50
N GLU A 222 -0.62 -16.64 3.71
CA GLU A 222 -2.00 -16.66 3.26
C GLU A 222 -2.23 -15.69 2.09
N THR A 223 -2.89 -16.20 1.04
CA THR A 223 -3.04 -15.50 -0.25
C THR A 223 -4.49 -15.16 -0.58
N ASN A 224 -5.45 -15.76 0.12
CA ASN A 224 -6.88 -15.57 -0.08
C ASN A 224 -7.55 -15.16 1.23
N PHE A 225 -7.05 -14.08 1.84
CA PHE A 225 -7.59 -13.56 3.09
C PHE A 225 -8.88 -12.78 2.81
N ASP A 226 -9.98 -13.52 2.76
CA ASP A 226 -11.35 -13.01 2.65
C ASP A 226 -12.19 -13.55 3.82
N GLU A 227 -11.75 -13.24 5.04
CA GLU A 227 -12.37 -13.74 6.28
C GLU A 227 -13.85 -13.35 6.44
N TYR A 228 -14.29 -12.32 5.72
CA TYR A 228 -15.66 -11.80 5.76
C TYR A 228 -16.49 -12.16 4.52
N ASP A 229 -16.02 -13.04 3.63
CA ASP A 229 -16.73 -13.44 2.41
C ASP A 229 -17.14 -12.24 1.53
N LEU A 230 -16.25 -11.25 1.42
CA LEU A 230 -16.47 -9.99 0.69
C LEU A 230 -16.53 -10.19 -0.82
N SER A 231 -15.81 -11.19 -1.35
CA SER A 231 -15.77 -11.50 -2.78
C SER A 231 -17.01 -12.28 -3.28
N ASN A 232 -17.87 -12.74 -2.37
CA ASN A 232 -19.05 -13.51 -2.72
C ASN A 232 -20.22 -12.60 -3.14
N GLY A 233 -20.50 -12.64 -4.44
CA GLY A 233 -21.57 -11.84 -5.03
C GLY A 233 -22.98 -12.17 -4.54
N SER A 234 -23.24 -13.42 -4.13
CA SER A 234 -24.54 -13.82 -3.57
C SER A 234 -24.71 -13.25 -2.16
N SER A 235 -23.72 -13.47 -1.28
CA SER A 235 -23.69 -12.90 0.07
C SER A 235 -23.77 -11.37 0.04
N MET A 236 -23.08 -10.72 -0.90
CA MET A 236 -23.19 -9.28 -1.12
C MET A 236 -24.61 -8.86 -1.52
N TRP A 237 -25.23 -9.54 -2.48
CA TRP A 237 -26.59 -9.24 -2.90
C TRP A 237 -27.59 -9.41 -1.76
N ASP A 238 -27.49 -10.49 -1.00
CA ASP A 238 -28.37 -10.77 0.14
C ASP A 238 -28.27 -9.66 1.20
N CYS A 239 -27.06 -9.14 1.46
CA CYS A 239 -26.89 -7.99 2.32
C CYS A 239 -27.65 -6.75 1.84
N TYR A 240 -27.55 -6.39 0.55
CA TYR A 240 -28.28 -5.23 0.02
C TYR A 240 -29.79 -5.45 0.02
N ASN A 241 -30.25 -6.67 -0.27
CA ASN A 241 -31.68 -7.02 -0.24
C ASN A 241 -32.25 -6.92 1.18
N ASN A 242 -31.51 -7.37 2.19
CA ASN A 242 -31.94 -7.39 3.59
C ASN A 242 -31.97 -6.01 4.25
N VAL A 243 -31.28 -5.01 3.71
CA VAL A 243 -31.38 -3.61 4.20
C VAL A 243 -32.74 -3.00 3.86
N GLY A 244 -33.47 -3.52 2.87
CA GLY A 244 -34.86 -3.14 2.60
C GLY A 244 -35.05 -1.77 1.94
N ILE A 245 -34.02 -1.21 1.31
CA ILE A 245 -34.14 0.05 0.56
C ILE A 245 -34.80 -0.22 -0.79
N ASN A 246 -35.92 0.46 -1.08
CA ASN A 246 -36.59 0.39 -2.37
C ASN A 246 -35.89 1.28 -3.41
N TYR A 247 -35.13 0.68 -4.33
CA TYR A 247 -34.40 1.42 -5.37
C TYR A 247 -35.30 2.08 -6.44
N ASN A 248 -36.60 1.78 -6.46
CA ASN A 248 -37.56 2.40 -7.39
C ASN A 248 -38.21 3.68 -6.83
N ASP A 249 -37.93 4.05 -5.58
CA ASP A 249 -38.45 5.28 -4.97
C ASP A 249 -37.73 6.53 -5.53
N HIS A 250 -38.25 7.72 -5.21
CA HIS A 250 -37.58 8.98 -5.49
C HIS A 250 -36.20 9.02 -4.84
N ILE A 251 -35.21 9.55 -5.56
CA ILE A 251 -33.81 9.53 -5.13
C ILE A 251 -33.61 10.17 -3.74
N GLU A 252 -34.37 11.20 -3.40
CA GLU A 252 -34.30 11.84 -2.08
C GLU A 252 -34.74 10.92 -0.92
N ASN A 253 -35.73 10.05 -1.15
CA ASN A 253 -36.17 9.05 -0.17
C ASN A 253 -35.13 7.94 -0.01
N ILE A 254 -34.54 7.49 -1.12
CA ILE A 254 -33.44 6.52 -1.12
C ILE A 254 -32.25 7.06 -0.30
N LEU A 255 -31.83 8.30 -0.56
CA LEU A 255 -30.74 8.93 0.19
C LEU A 255 -31.09 9.09 1.68
N ARG A 256 -32.34 9.38 2.03
CA ARG A 256 -32.79 9.45 3.42
C ARG A 256 -32.65 8.09 4.12
N ALA A 257 -33.05 7.01 3.45
CA ALA A 257 -32.90 5.66 3.96
C ALA A 257 -31.41 5.28 4.13
N ILE A 258 -30.57 5.56 3.12
CA ILE A 258 -29.12 5.35 3.19
C ILE A 258 -28.51 6.07 4.40
N ARG A 259 -28.84 7.36 4.59
CA ARG A 259 -28.35 8.14 5.74
C ARG A 259 -28.84 7.61 7.08
N HIS A 260 -30.10 7.16 7.15
CA HIS A 260 -30.64 6.54 8.36
C HIS A 260 -29.87 5.27 8.74
N HIS A 261 -29.69 4.33 7.81
CA HIS A 261 -28.93 3.11 8.07
C HIS A 261 -27.46 3.38 8.37
N LYS A 262 -26.85 4.37 7.70
CA LYS A 262 -25.50 4.82 8.04
C LYS A 262 -25.41 5.32 9.48
N GLY A 263 -26.33 6.18 9.92
CA GLY A 263 -26.36 6.69 11.29
C GLY A 263 -26.53 5.57 12.32
N LEU A 264 -27.35 4.55 12.02
CA LEU A 264 -27.47 3.36 12.85
C LEU A 264 -26.17 2.54 12.88
N SER A 265 -25.48 2.43 11.74
CA SER A 265 -24.21 1.71 11.66
C SER A 265 -23.11 2.39 12.47
N ASP A 266 -23.00 3.72 12.35
CA ASP A 266 -22.04 4.53 13.09
C ASP A 266 -22.34 4.46 14.60
N LYS A 267 -23.62 4.55 15.01
CA LYS A 267 -24.03 4.45 16.42
C LYS A 267 -23.75 3.08 17.05
N ASN A 268 -23.90 2.01 16.29
CA ASN A 268 -23.72 0.64 16.78
C ASN A 268 -22.29 0.11 16.56
N GLU A 269 -21.40 0.94 16.01
CA GLU A 269 -20.01 0.58 15.72
C GLU A 269 -19.91 -0.71 14.90
N ASP A 270 -20.78 -0.87 13.90
CA ASP A 270 -20.76 -2.08 13.09
C ASP A 270 -19.40 -2.26 12.41
N ASN A 271 -19.00 -3.52 12.26
CA ASN A 271 -17.83 -3.89 11.48
C ASN A 271 -18.22 -4.84 10.33
N LEU A 272 -17.21 -5.42 9.67
CA LEU A 272 -17.40 -6.29 8.51
C LEU A 272 -18.09 -7.62 8.79
N THR A 273 -18.39 -7.95 10.05
CA THR A 273 -19.14 -9.17 10.41
C THR A 273 -20.64 -9.08 10.10
N SER A 274 -21.18 -7.88 9.90
CA SER A 274 -22.60 -7.66 9.61
C SER A 274 -22.84 -7.04 8.24
N CYS A 275 -23.99 -7.31 7.63
CA CYS A 275 -24.37 -6.69 6.35
C CYS A 275 -24.43 -5.16 6.44
N ARG A 276 -24.94 -4.60 7.56
CA ARG A 276 -25.01 -3.16 7.77
C ARG A 276 -23.61 -2.55 7.82
N GLY A 277 -22.68 -3.17 8.55
CA GLY A 277 -21.28 -2.72 8.57
C GLY A 277 -20.60 -2.82 7.20
N LYS A 278 -20.76 -3.94 6.48
CA LYS A 278 -20.22 -4.09 5.11
C LYS A 278 -20.70 -2.97 4.16
N ILE A 279 -21.98 -2.61 4.21
CA ILE A 279 -22.57 -1.60 3.30
C ILE A 279 -22.25 -0.17 3.74
N PHE A 280 -22.34 0.13 5.05
CA PHE A 280 -22.35 1.50 5.56
C PHE A 280 -21.05 1.94 6.25
N GLN A 281 -20.06 1.03 6.37
CA GLN A 281 -18.67 1.33 6.77
C GLN A 281 -17.68 1.13 5.59
N PRO A 282 -17.83 1.89 4.49
CA PRO A 282 -17.07 1.70 3.25
C PRO A 282 -15.55 1.85 3.42
N GLN A 283 -15.07 2.49 4.48
CA GLN A 283 -13.65 2.64 4.78
C GLN A 283 -13.01 1.30 5.17
N LEU A 284 -13.75 0.37 5.78
CA LEU A 284 -13.23 -0.94 6.18
C LEU A 284 -12.88 -1.83 4.97
N MET A 285 -13.46 -1.55 3.80
CA MET A 285 -13.14 -2.25 2.55
C MET A 285 -11.74 -1.93 2.02
N ASN A 286 -11.15 -0.79 2.42
CA ASN A 286 -9.90 -0.29 1.86
C ASN A 286 -8.76 -1.32 1.99
N ILE A 287 -8.66 -2.02 3.11
CA ILE A 287 -7.59 -3.01 3.36
C ILE A 287 -7.65 -4.21 2.40
N TYR A 288 -8.80 -4.48 1.76
CA TYR A 288 -8.95 -5.59 0.81
C TYR A 288 -8.77 -5.16 -0.65
N ILE A 289 -9.16 -3.93 -0.99
CA ILE A 289 -9.18 -3.43 -2.38
C ILE A 289 -7.98 -2.57 -2.75
N ILE A 290 -7.24 -2.07 -1.75
CA ILE A 290 -5.97 -1.36 -1.91
C ILE A 290 -4.86 -2.36 -1.65
N GLY A 291 -3.89 -2.49 -2.57
CA GLY A 291 -2.78 -3.43 -2.41
C GLY A 291 -2.05 -3.25 -1.07
N SER A 292 -2.06 -4.27 -0.22
CA SER A 292 -1.39 -4.25 1.08
C SER A 292 -0.95 -5.65 1.51
N GLY A 293 0.08 -5.69 2.37
CA GLY A 293 0.43 -6.84 3.19
C GLY A 293 0.25 -6.52 4.67
N TRP A 294 0.22 -7.55 5.52
CA TRP A 294 0.36 -7.43 6.97
C TRP A 294 0.83 -8.76 7.58
N TYR A 295 1.55 -8.66 8.69
CA TYR A 295 1.87 -9.79 9.57
C TYR A 295 0.94 -9.81 10.79
N ILE A 296 0.51 -11.02 11.18
CA ILE A 296 -0.32 -11.27 12.36
C ILE A 296 0.54 -12.05 13.37
N PRO A 297 1.15 -11.36 14.36
CA PRO A 297 2.09 -11.98 15.30
C PRO A 297 1.51 -13.17 16.07
N ASP A 298 0.26 -13.06 16.50
CA ASP A 298 -0.37 -14.08 17.34
C ASP A 298 -0.67 -15.36 16.59
N LEU A 299 -0.76 -15.31 15.25
CA LEU A 299 -0.95 -16.48 14.38
C LEU A 299 0.33 -16.93 13.70
N ASN A 300 1.38 -16.11 13.72
CA ASN A 300 2.59 -16.27 12.90
C ASN A 300 2.25 -16.46 11.41
N VAL A 301 1.33 -15.62 10.92
CA VAL A 301 0.86 -15.61 9.53
C VAL A 301 1.19 -14.26 8.93
N PHE A 302 1.70 -14.22 7.71
CA PHE A 302 1.66 -13.00 6.91
C PHE A 302 0.73 -13.18 5.72
N VAL A 303 0.09 -12.07 5.35
CA VAL A 303 -0.92 -11.99 4.31
C VAL A 303 -0.45 -11.00 3.27
N ILE A 304 -0.72 -11.30 2.00
CA ILE A 304 -0.83 -10.25 0.96
C ILE A 304 -2.21 -10.37 0.34
N ASN A 305 -2.85 -9.23 0.09
CA ASN A 305 -4.17 -9.25 -0.51
C ASN A 305 -4.10 -9.39 -2.05
N SER A 306 -5.22 -9.78 -2.66
CA SER A 306 -5.31 -9.99 -4.11
C SER A 306 -5.11 -8.70 -4.92
N ALA A 307 -5.30 -7.52 -4.31
CA ALA A 307 -5.09 -6.24 -4.97
C ALA A 307 -3.61 -6.00 -5.34
N LEU A 308 -2.65 -6.53 -4.57
CA LEU A 308 -1.21 -6.50 -4.90
C LEU A 308 -0.83 -7.37 -6.11
N LEU A 309 -1.69 -8.30 -6.52
CA LEU A 309 -1.41 -9.21 -7.64
C LEU A 309 -1.84 -8.62 -8.98
N ASN A 310 -1.85 -7.29 -9.11
CA ASN A 310 -2.18 -6.54 -10.31
C ASN A 310 -0.99 -5.71 -10.80
N GLU A 311 -1.07 -5.22 -12.04
CA GLU A 311 0.00 -4.43 -12.63
C GLU A 311 0.34 -3.17 -11.83
N LEU A 312 1.59 -2.76 -12.08
CA LEU A 312 2.57 -2.12 -11.21
C LEU A 312 3.23 -3.08 -10.22
N SER A 313 2.46 -3.70 -9.33
CA SER A 313 3.01 -4.52 -8.25
C SER A 313 3.42 -5.92 -8.72
N TYR A 314 2.63 -6.53 -9.60
CA TYR A 314 2.88 -7.87 -10.11
C TYR A 314 2.35 -8.06 -11.53
N SER A 315 3.10 -8.79 -12.35
CA SER A 315 2.59 -9.35 -13.59
C SER A 315 3.38 -10.60 -13.97
N THR A 316 2.69 -11.59 -14.53
CA THR A 316 3.35 -12.75 -15.14
C THR A 316 4.21 -12.39 -16.35
N HIS A 317 3.97 -11.21 -16.94
CA HIS A 317 4.73 -10.64 -18.05
C HIS A 317 5.90 -9.76 -17.59
N PHE A 318 6.03 -9.48 -16.29
CA PHE A 318 7.19 -8.72 -15.81
C PHE A 318 8.40 -9.64 -15.66
N PRO A 319 9.62 -9.14 -15.96
CA PRO A 319 10.85 -9.75 -15.49
C PRO A 319 10.77 -10.06 -14.00
N TYR A 320 11.42 -11.15 -13.58
CA TYR A 320 11.44 -11.53 -12.17
C TYR A 320 12.08 -10.45 -11.30
N ALA A 321 13.05 -9.69 -11.81
CA ALA A 321 13.60 -8.51 -11.13
C ALA A 321 12.51 -7.55 -10.64
N LEU A 322 11.55 -7.22 -11.52
CA LEU A 322 10.46 -6.30 -11.16
C LEU A 322 9.51 -6.93 -10.13
N ASN A 323 9.15 -8.20 -10.29
CA ASN A 323 8.26 -8.88 -9.36
C ASN A 323 8.90 -9.06 -7.97
N TYR A 324 10.17 -9.49 -7.91
CA TYR A 324 10.90 -9.62 -6.64
C TYR A 324 11.16 -8.26 -5.97
N GLY A 325 11.49 -7.22 -6.75
CA GLY A 325 11.70 -5.88 -6.19
C GLY A 325 10.42 -5.24 -5.66
N TYR A 326 9.25 -5.68 -6.11
CA TYR A 326 7.97 -5.15 -5.66
C TYR A 326 7.29 -6.07 -4.64
N ILE A 327 6.52 -7.07 -5.09
CA ILE A 327 5.81 -7.97 -4.20
C ILE A 327 6.76 -8.84 -3.38
N GLY A 328 7.93 -9.20 -3.92
CA GLY A 328 8.93 -9.94 -3.14
C GLY A 328 9.49 -9.11 -1.98
N ASN A 329 9.71 -7.81 -2.20
CA ASN A 329 10.12 -6.88 -1.16
C ASN A 329 9.02 -6.71 -0.09
N ILE A 330 7.75 -6.61 -0.49
CA ILE A 330 6.62 -6.58 0.45
C ILE A 330 6.55 -7.88 1.26
N MET A 331 6.57 -9.06 0.61
CA MET A 331 6.54 -10.34 1.33
C MET A 331 7.68 -10.46 2.33
N ALA A 332 8.89 -10.01 1.95
CA ALA A 332 10.05 -10.04 2.83
C ALA A 332 9.91 -9.07 4.01
N HIS A 333 9.35 -7.88 3.79
CA HIS A 333 9.01 -6.91 4.83
C HIS A 333 8.00 -7.53 5.83
N GLU A 334 6.90 -8.10 5.33
CA GLU A 334 5.89 -8.73 6.19
C GLU A 334 6.43 -9.93 6.97
N MET A 335 7.21 -10.79 6.32
CA MET A 335 7.89 -11.89 7.03
C MET A 335 8.85 -11.37 8.11
N LEU A 336 9.50 -10.23 7.89
CA LEU A 336 10.45 -9.68 8.85
C LEU A 336 9.78 -9.05 10.08
N HIS A 337 8.50 -8.67 10.00
CA HIS A 337 7.76 -8.25 11.19
C HIS A 337 7.72 -9.33 12.28
N ALA A 338 7.93 -10.60 11.94
CA ALA A 338 8.15 -11.65 12.93
C ALA A 338 9.41 -11.41 13.80
N PHE A 339 10.34 -10.54 13.42
CA PHE A 339 11.62 -10.31 14.06
C PHE A 339 11.96 -8.82 14.23
N ASP A 340 10.97 -7.94 14.09
CA ASP A 340 11.11 -6.50 14.27
C ASP A 340 11.22 -6.08 15.76
N SER A 341 11.28 -4.78 16.04
CA SER A 341 11.40 -4.27 17.41
C SER A 341 10.21 -4.60 18.31
N ASN A 342 9.05 -4.96 17.75
CA ASN A 342 7.86 -5.33 18.51
C ASN A 342 7.79 -6.85 18.77
N ASN A 343 8.49 -7.65 17.96
CA ASN A 343 8.34 -9.11 17.92
C ASN A 343 9.65 -9.89 18.09
N TYR A 344 10.81 -9.23 18.23
CA TYR A 344 12.13 -9.87 18.34
C TYR A 344 12.27 -10.84 19.52
N ASN A 345 11.48 -10.64 20.58
CA ASN A 345 11.47 -11.46 21.79
C ASN A 345 10.30 -12.47 21.83
N ARG A 346 9.55 -12.62 20.74
CA ARG A 346 8.47 -13.61 20.62
C ARG A 346 8.96 -14.82 19.84
N THR A 347 8.90 -16.02 20.41
CA THR A 347 9.38 -17.26 19.77
C THR A 347 8.27 -18.19 19.27
N LEU A 348 7.07 -18.17 19.88
CA LEU A 348 5.95 -19.06 19.52
C LEU A 348 4.58 -18.39 19.59
N VAL A 349 3.63 -18.97 18.85
CA VAL A 349 2.19 -18.66 18.81
C VAL A 349 1.58 -18.92 20.20
N TYR A 350 0.77 -17.99 20.72
CA TYR A 350 -0.02 -18.06 21.97
C TYR A 350 0.73 -18.16 23.33
N LYS A 351 2.06 -18.12 23.38
CA LYS A 351 2.81 -18.13 24.67
C LYS A 351 3.79 -16.96 24.77
N ILE A 352 3.28 -15.79 25.12
CA ILE A 352 4.07 -14.58 25.42
C ILE A 352 5.09 -14.84 26.55
N SER A 353 4.84 -15.81 27.43
CA SER A 353 5.68 -16.12 28.60
C SER A 353 6.83 -17.09 28.34
N ASP A 354 6.97 -17.68 27.14
CA ASP A 354 8.06 -18.61 26.79
C ASP A 354 9.11 -17.89 25.94
N ASN A 355 9.55 -16.71 26.39
CA ASN A 355 10.58 -15.93 25.71
C ASN A 355 11.91 -16.69 25.77
N LYS A 356 12.22 -17.44 24.72
CA LYS A 356 13.47 -18.20 24.56
C LYS A 356 14.57 -17.42 23.84
N VAL A 357 14.50 -16.08 23.89
CA VAL A 357 15.56 -15.18 23.46
C VAL A 357 16.37 -14.78 24.69
N SER A 358 17.67 -15.04 24.68
CA SER A 358 18.49 -14.72 25.87
C SER A 358 18.62 -13.22 26.11
N ASN A 359 18.92 -12.84 27.36
CA ASN A 359 19.19 -11.44 27.71
C ASN A 359 20.36 -10.84 26.92
N MET A 360 21.40 -11.64 26.63
CA MET A 360 22.54 -11.20 25.81
C MET A 360 22.09 -10.89 24.38
N SER A 361 21.30 -11.80 23.80
CA SER A 361 20.74 -11.67 22.46
C SER A 361 19.82 -10.46 22.34
N MET A 362 18.94 -10.23 23.32
CA MET A 362 18.08 -9.05 23.37
C MET A 362 18.90 -7.76 23.47
N LYS A 363 19.91 -7.71 24.34
CA LYS A 363 20.78 -6.52 24.48
C LYS A 363 21.53 -6.22 23.18
N ASN A 364 22.08 -7.24 22.53
CA ASN A 364 22.78 -7.07 21.25
C ASN A 364 21.83 -6.59 20.15
N TYR A 365 20.62 -7.14 20.10
CA TYR A 365 19.59 -6.70 19.15
C TYR A 365 19.23 -5.22 19.34
N LEU A 366 18.96 -4.80 20.58
CA LEU A 366 18.64 -3.41 20.90
C LEU A 366 19.80 -2.47 20.55
N ASN A 367 21.04 -2.86 20.85
CA ASN A 367 22.23 -2.08 20.48
C ASN A 367 22.37 -1.91 18.96
N LYS A 368 22.07 -2.96 18.18
CA LYS A 368 22.14 -2.90 16.70
C LYS A 368 21.01 -2.08 16.10
N THR A 369 19.80 -2.19 16.66
CA THR A 369 18.61 -1.49 16.15
C THR A 369 18.60 -0.01 16.50
N ALA A 370 19.29 0.41 17.57
CA ALA A 370 19.47 1.82 17.93
C ALA A 370 20.05 2.69 16.80
N CYS A 371 20.81 2.09 15.85
CA CYS A 371 21.28 2.78 14.66
C CYS A 371 20.10 3.32 13.82
N PHE A 372 19.06 2.50 13.59
CA PHE A 372 17.91 2.91 12.78
C PHE A 372 17.11 4.00 13.48
N ASP A 373 16.93 3.91 14.79
CA ASP A 373 16.27 4.95 15.57
C ASP A 373 16.97 6.31 15.34
N HIS A 374 18.25 6.39 15.66
CA HIS A 374 19.03 7.62 15.47
C HIS A 374 19.08 8.08 14.01
N GLN A 375 19.28 7.16 13.06
CA GLN A 375 19.37 7.52 11.64
C GLN A 375 18.06 8.14 11.14
N TYR A 376 16.92 7.57 11.49
CA TYR A 376 15.62 8.06 11.03
C TYR A 376 15.20 9.34 11.78
N ASP A 377 15.58 9.51 13.05
CA ASP A 377 15.30 10.72 13.83
C ASP A 377 15.96 12.00 13.26
N THR A 378 17.09 11.83 12.57
CA THR A 378 17.76 12.92 11.85
C THR A 378 17.12 13.28 10.51
N GLN A 379 16.14 12.50 10.04
CA GLN A 379 15.48 12.74 8.76
C GLN A 379 14.37 13.77 8.90
N LYS A 380 14.29 14.67 7.91
CA LYS A 380 13.33 15.78 7.89
C LYS A 380 12.52 15.76 6.60
N GLU A 381 11.20 15.82 6.73
CA GLU A 381 10.31 15.85 5.58
C GLU A 381 10.32 17.23 4.93
N SER A 382 10.56 17.26 3.62
CA SER A 382 10.89 18.47 2.86
C SER A 382 9.75 19.49 2.74
N ILE A 383 8.49 19.06 2.74
CA ILE A 383 7.32 19.93 2.54
C ILE A 383 6.84 20.54 3.87
N THR A 384 6.83 19.73 4.92
CA THR A 384 6.34 20.05 6.26
C THR A 384 7.43 20.60 7.17
N ASN A 385 8.70 20.27 6.88
CA ASN A 385 9.85 20.55 7.74
C ASN A 385 9.76 19.89 9.12
N ILE A 386 9.01 18.80 9.26
CA ILE A 386 8.91 18.04 10.51
C ILE A 386 9.90 16.87 10.47
N ASN A 387 10.56 16.62 11.60
CA ASN A 387 11.44 15.46 11.75
C ASN A 387 10.61 14.17 11.88
N VAL A 388 11.11 13.09 11.31
CA VAL A 388 10.59 11.75 11.56
C VAL A 388 10.93 11.36 13.00
N ASN A 389 10.04 10.62 13.65
CA ASN A 389 10.34 10.04 14.95
C ASN A 389 10.94 8.63 14.74
N GLY A 390 12.24 8.49 15.00
CA GLY A 390 12.98 7.25 14.79
C GLY A 390 12.41 6.08 15.60
N SER A 391 12.16 6.30 16.89
CA SER A 391 11.66 5.27 17.80
C SER A 391 10.26 4.78 17.43
N LYS A 392 9.37 5.71 17.03
CA LYS A 392 7.99 5.39 16.61
C LYS A 392 7.96 4.55 15.33
N THR A 393 8.88 4.83 14.41
CA THR A 393 8.94 4.19 13.09
C THR A 393 9.87 2.96 13.05
N LEU A 394 10.47 2.60 14.20
CA LEU A 394 11.56 1.63 14.28
C LEU A 394 11.21 0.26 13.72
N ALA A 395 10.02 -0.27 14.05
CA ALA A 395 9.59 -1.60 13.58
C ALA A 395 9.53 -1.65 12.04
N GLU A 396 8.91 -0.64 11.44
CA GLU A 396 8.77 -0.49 9.97
C GLU A 396 10.13 -0.29 9.30
N ASN A 397 10.99 0.55 9.88
CA ASN A 397 12.32 0.81 9.32
C ASN A 397 13.21 -0.44 9.37
N ILE A 398 13.11 -1.26 10.42
CA ILE A 398 13.79 -2.56 10.49
C ILE A 398 13.24 -3.49 9.41
N ALA A 399 11.91 -3.63 9.32
CA ALA A 399 11.20 -4.45 8.34
C ALA A 399 11.58 -4.08 6.90
N ASP A 400 11.64 -2.80 6.56
CA ASP A 400 12.10 -2.30 5.26
C ASP A 400 13.53 -2.72 4.95
N ASN A 401 14.47 -2.40 5.83
CA ASN A 401 15.90 -2.58 5.57
C ASN A 401 16.28 -4.06 5.47
N GLY A 402 15.72 -4.91 6.34
CA GLY A 402 15.92 -6.35 6.23
C GLY A 402 15.12 -6.97 5.08
N GLY A 403 13.88 -6.51 4.84
CA GLY A 403 13.01 -6.96 3.76
C GLY A 403 13.67 -6.80 2.39
N LEU A 404 14.25 -5.62 2.13
CA LEU A 404 15.03 -5.35 0.92
C LEU A 404 16.19 -6.35 0.76
N LYS A 405 16.95 -6.58 1.83
CA LYS A 405 18.09 -7.50 1.80
C LYS A 405 17.65 -8.93 1.51
N ILE A 406 16.58 -9.41 2.15
CA ILE A 406 16.04 -10.76 1.99
C ILE A 406 15.51 -10.93 0.56
N ALA A 407 14.69 -10.00 0.07
CA ALA A 407 14.11 -10.05 -1.26
C ALA A 407 15.19 -10.02 -2.35
N HIS A 408 16.22 -9.18 -2.19
CA HIS A 408 17.33 -9.12 -3.14
C HIS A 408 18.15 -10.42 -3.13
N ARG A 409 18.47 -10.98 -1.94
CA ARG A 409 19.13 -12.30 -1.85
C ARG A 409 18.29 -13.39 -2.53
N ALA A 410 16.98 -13.39 -2.32
CA ALA A 410 16.08 -14.38 -2.90
C ALA A 410 16.02 -14.27 -4.42
N TYR A 411 16.00 -13.04 -4.94
CA TYR A 411 16.08 -12.75 -6.37
C TYR A 411 17.40 -13.23 -6.98
N LEU A 412 18.55 -12.90 -6.37
CA LEU A 412 19.86 -13.34 -6.84
C LEU A 412 19.97 -14.88 -6.86
N LYS A 413 19.41 -15.55 -5.84
CA LYS A 413 19.41 -17.02 -5.79
C LYS A 413 18.49 -17.64 -6.85
N TYR A 414 17.32 -17.04 -7.07
CA TYR A 414 16.41 -17.43 -8.16
C TYR A 414 17.11 -17.29 -9.53
N ARG A 415 17.79 -16.17 -9.75
CA ARG A 415 18.55 -15.88 -10.97
C ARG A 415 19.63 -16.93 -11.23
N GLU A 416 20.42 -17.24 -10.20
CA GLU A 416 21.44 -18.30 -10.25
C GLU A 416 20.83 -19.66 -10.59
N PHE A 417 19.76 -20.05 -9.88
CA PHE A 417 19.11 -21.37 -10.05
C PHE A 417 18.51 -21.57 -11.45
N THR A 418 17.92 -20.53 -12.02
CA THR A 418 17.24 -20.60 -13.32
C THR A 418 18.17 -20.34 -14.50
N ASN A 419 19.42 -19.93 -14.25
CA ASN A 419 20.32 -19.40 -15.26
C ASN A 419 19.68 -18.27 -16.11
N SER A 420 18.67 -17.58 -15.55
CA SER A 420 18.11 -16.37 -16.13
C SER A 420 19.21 -15.31 -16.09
N LYS A 421 19.66 -14.85 -17.26
CA LYS A 421 20.65 -13.78 -17.37
C LYS A 421 20.07 -12.70 -18.26
N ASN A 422 20.18 -11.44 -17.82
CA ASN A 422 19.83 -10.26 -18.60
C ASN A 422 18.36 -10.19 -19.02
N ASP A 423 17.40 -10.33 -18.09
CA ASP A 423 16.02 -9.93 -18.38
C ASP A 423 15.99 -8.42 -18.62
N ARG A 424 16.00 -8.00 -19.89
CA ARG A 424 15.96 -6.59 -20.29
C ARG A 424 14.51 -6.17 -20.55
N VAL A 425 14.24 -4.88 -20.35
CA VAL A 425 12.95 -4.28 -20.69
C VAL A 425 13.13 -3.36 -21.88
N GLU A 426 12.39 -3.62 -22.96
CA GLU A 426 12.44 -2.77 -24.16
C GLU A 426 12.09 -1.32 -23.82
N GLY A 427 12.82 -0.37 -24.39
CA GLY A 427 12.73 1.06 -24.06
C GLY A 427 13.49 1.46 -22.78
N PHE A 428 14.04 0.48 -22.05
CA PHE A 428 14.78 0.65 -20.79
C PHE A 428 16.04 -0.23 -20.75
N MET A 429 16.66 -0.46 -21.92
CA MET A 429 17.80 -1.36 -22.11
C MET A 429 19.06 -0.91 -21.35
N GLN A 430 19.14 0.36 -20.98
CA GLN A 430 20.22 0.91 -20.15
C GLN A 430 20.24 0.36 -18.73
N PHE A 431 19.13 -0.23 -18.26
CA PHE A 431 19.06 -0.84 -16.94
C PHE A 431 19.31 -2.35 -17.03
N ASP A 432 20.18 -2.85 -16.15
CA ASP A 432 20.31 -4.28 -15.90
C ASP A 432 19.26 -4.78 -14.91
N ASP A 433 19.31 -6.08 -14.64
CA ASP A 433 18.31 -6.78 -13.86
C ASP A 433 18.35 -6.42 -12.36
N GLU A 434 19.54 -6.15 -11.80
CA GLU A 434 19.68 -5.61 -10.43
C GLU A 434 19.17 -4.17 -10.34
N GLN A 435 19.46 -3.32 -11.32
CA GLN A 435 18.91 -1.96 -11.40
C GLN A 435 17.38 -1.99 -11.55
N LEU A 436 16.83 -2.90 -12.36
CA LEU A 436 15.38 -3.11 -12.49
C LEU A 436 14.76 -3.57 -11.16
N PHE A 437 15.43 -4.45 -10.41
CA PHE A 437 15.00 -4.85 -9.07
C PHE A 437 14.86 -3.62 -8.16
N PHE A 438 15.89 -2.79 -8.05
CA PHE A 438 15.86 -1.59 -7.20
C PHE A 438 14.89 -0.52 -7.71
N ILE A 439 14.76 -0.34 -9.01
CA ILE A 439 13.72 0.51 -9.61
C ILE A 439 12.33 0.05 -9.14
N SER A 440 12.08 -1.26 -9.15
CA SER A 440 10.81 -1.81 -8.68
C SER A 440 10.59 -1.59 -7.18
N VAL A 441 11.64 -1.74 -6.36
CA VAL A 441 11.61 -1.36 -4.93
C VAL A 441 11.24 0.11 -4.77
N GLY A 442 11.86 1.01 -5.54
CA GLY A 442 11.55 2.45 -5.58
C GLY A 442 10.06 2.72 -5.79
N ARG A 443 9.51 2.04 -6.79
CA ARG A 443 8.12 2.24 -7.23
C ARG A 443 7.09 1.81 -6.19
N ASN A 444 7.44 0.87 -5.30
CA ASN A 444 6.60 0.47 -4.16
C ASN A 444 6.29 1.64 -3.21
N PHE A 445 7.08 2.71 -3.20
CA PHE A 445 6.88 3.82 -2.28
C PHE A 445 6.11 4.98 -2.91
N CYS A 446 5.79 4.95 -4.22
CA CYS A 446 5.21 6.10 -4.91
C CYS A 446 3.88 6.52 -4.28
N THR A 447 3.88 7.72 -3.70
CA THR A 447 2.71 8.38 -3.11
C THR A 447 2.74 9.87 -3.41
N TYR A 448 1.58 10.50 -3.43
CA TYR A 448 1.51 11.95 -3.58
C TYR A 448 0.48 12.50 -2.60
N ARG A 449 0.96 13.29 -1.63
CA ARG A 449 0.18 13.76 -0.48
C ARG A 449 0.30 15.27 -0.35
N SER A 450 -0.80 15.92 0.04
CA SER A 450 -0.78 17.33 0.42
C SER A 450 -0.08 17.53 1.76
N LYS A 451 0.37 18.76 2.00
CA LYS A 451 1.06 19.14 3.23
C LYS A 451 0.29 18.73 4.50
N ASP A 452 -1.00 19.02 4.60
CA ASP A 452 -1.83 18.68 5.76
C ASP A 452 -1.91 17.16 6.01
N LYS A 453 -1.94 16.35 4.94
CA LYS A 453 -1.94 14.89 5.06
C LYS A 453 -0.59 14.34 5.47
N LEU A 454 0.50 14.95 4.99
CA LEU A 454 1.86 14.61 5.43
C LEU A 454 2.08 14.95 6.91
N GLU A 455 1.66 16.14 7.36
CA GLU A 455 1.74 16.52 8.78
C GLU A 455 1.00 15.52 9.66
N LYS A 456 -0.24 15.18 9.28
CA LYS A 456 -1.01 14.15 9.97
C LYS A 456 -0.30 12.79 9.98
N GLN A 457 0.23 12.36 8.84
CA GLN A 457 0.94 11.09 8.71
C GLN A 457 2.13 11.03 9.68
N ILE A 458 3.01 12.04 9.67
CA ILE A 458 4.20 12.06 10.52
C ILE A 458 3.83 11.94 12.00
N ILE A 459 2.72 12.57 12.41
CA ILE A 459 2.26 12.54 13.80
C ILE A 459 1.58 11.21 14.16
N THR A 460 0.78 10.61 13.28
CA THR A 460 -0.09 9.47 13.63
C THR A 460 0.36 8.10 13.11
N ASP A 461 1.00 8.04 11.95
CA ASP A 461 1.40 6.80 11.27
C ASP A 461 2.70 6.21 11.85
N THR A 462 2.81 4.88 11.93
CA THR A 462 4.03 4.17 12.31
C THR A 462 5.03 4.06 11.16
N HIS A 463 4.62 4.36 9.94
CA HIS A 463 5.51 4.37 8.79
C HIS A 463 6.15 5.74 8.57
N THR A 464 7.44 5.71 8.25
CA THR A 464 8.18 6.86 7.72
C THR A 464 7.54 7.35 6.40
N PRO A 465 7.45 8.68 6.15
CA PRO A 465 6.96 9.21 4.87
C PRO A 465 7.73 8.64 3.68
N SER A 466 7.02 8.36 2.58
CA SER A 466 7.49 7.48 1.51
C SER A 466 8.82 7.91 0.85
N GLU A 467 9.06 9.21 0.64
CA GLU A 467 10.32 9.68 0.05
C GLU A 467 11.52 9.38 0.96
N ILE A 468 11.38 9.62 2.26
CA ILE A 468 12.43 9.34 3.25
C ILE A 468 12.59 7.83 3.38
N ARG A 469 11.47 7.10 3.52
CA ARG A 469 11.43 5.64 3.66
C ARG A 469 12.20 4.98 2.52
N ASN A 470 11.93 5.39 1.27
CA ASN A 470 12.61 4.86 0.10
C ASN A 470 14.10 5.20 0.04
N ASN A 471 14.45 6.49 0.21
CA ASN A 471 15.82 6.94 0.05
C ASN A 471 16.74 6.39 1.15
N VAL A 472 16.30 6.42 2.42
CA VAL A 472 17.10 5.92 3.55
C VAL A 472 17.31 4.42 3.45
N LEU A 473 16.25 3.66 3.17
CA LEU A 473 16.30 2.22 2.92
C LEU A 473 17.36 1.85 1.89
N LEU A 474 17.30 2.46 0.70
CA LEU A 474 18.23 2.14 -0.39
C LEU A 474 19.66 2.62 -0.08
N SER A 475 19.80 3.78 0.58
CA SER A 475 21.10 4.34 0.96
C SER A 475 21.86 3.46 1.96
N ASN A 476 21.15 2.68 2.79
CA ASN A 476 21.74 1.70 3.71
C ASN A 476 22.24 0.43 3.02
N TYR A 477 21.84 0.18 1.77
CA TYR A 477 22.09 -1.09 1.11
C TYR A 477 23.23 -1.02 0.09
N LYS A 478 24.42 -1.51 0.45
CA LYS A 478 25.63 -1.47 -0.41
C LYS A 478 25.41 -2.02 -1.83
N PRO A 479 24.67 -3.13 -2.05
CA PRO A 479 24.39 -3.59 -3.42
C PRO A 479 23.64 -2.57 -4.28
N PHE A 480 22.74 -1.76 -3.69
CA PHE A 480 22.07 -0.68 -4.40
C PHE A 480 23.07 0.38 -4.87
N SER A 481 23.90 0.90 -3.96
CA SER A 481 24.89 1.93 -4.31
C SER A 481 25.87 1.42 -5.37
N LYS A 482 26.20 0.12 -5.37
CA LYS A 482 27.01 -0.52 -6.40
C LYS A 482 26.26 -0.59 -7.75
N ALA A 483 25.01 -1.02 -7.76
CA ALA A 483 24.21 -1.16 -8.99
C ALA A 483 24.04 0.17 -9.75
N PHE A 484 23.96 1.29 -9.04
CA PHE A 484 23.85 2.64 -9.64
C PHE A 484 25.17 3.42 -9.67
N ASN A 485 26.28 2.81 -9.25
CA ASN A 485 27.60 3.45 -9.16
C ASN A 485 27.56 4.78 -8.38
N CYS A 486 26.85 4.82 -7.25
CA CYS A 486 26.73 6.03 -6.45
C CYS A 486 28.05 6.37 -5.76
N PRO A 487 28.58 7.61 -5.92
CA PRO A 487 29.81 8.04 -5.28
C PRO A 487 29.73 7.90 -3.76
N VAL A 488 30.84 7.54 -3.12
CA VAL A 488 30.93 7.57 -1.65
C VAL A 488 30.60 8.98 -1.15
N ASN A 489 29.82 9.07 -0.08
CA ASN A 489 29.31 10.32 0.50
C ASN A 489 28.27 11.06 -0.36
N SER A 490 27.77 10.46 -1.46
CA SER A 490 26.53 10.94 -2.06
C SER A 490 25.35 10.69 -1.13
N ARG A 491 24.24 11.40 -1.33
CA ARG A 491 23.02 11.25 -0.53
C ARG A 491 22.53 9.80 -0.46
N MET A 492 22.68 9.06 -1.56
CA MET A 492 22.25 7.67 -1.67
C MET A 492 23.39 6.66 -1.44
N ASN A 493 24.56 7.11 -1.00
CA ASN A 493 25.66 6.24 -0.56
C ASN A 493 26.44 6.87 0.62
N PRO A 494 25.80 7.06 1.79
CA PRO A 494 26.47 7.53 2.99
C PRO A 494 27.51 6.51 3.46
N GLU A 495 28.60 7.00 4.07
CA GLU A 495 29.64 6.17 4.67
C GLU A 495 29.09 5.32 5.83
N ASN A 496 28.33 5.95 6.72
CA ASN A 496 27.67 5.28 7.84
C ASN A 496 26.32 4.70 7.38
N LYS A 497 26.21 3.38 7.37
CA LYS A 497 24.99 2.64 7.01
C LYS A 497 24.49 1.83 8.19
N CYS A 498 23.19 1.89 8.46
CA CYS A 498 22.57 1.02 9.45
C CYS A 498 22.21 -0.32 8.82
N GLU A 499 22.69 -1.42 9.43
CA GLU A 499 22.39 -2.76 8.95
C GLU A 499 22.29 -3.73 10.13
N LEU A 500 21.06 -4.14 10.46
CA LEU A 500 20.82 -5.19 11.46
C LEU A 500 21.32 -6.54 10.95
N TRP A 501 21.06 -6.82 9.68
CA TRP A 501 21.28 -8.13 9.09
C TRP A 501 22.60 -8.26 8.34
N LYS A 502 23.69 -7.57 8.74
CA LYS A 502 25.00 -7.50 8.05
C LYS A 502 25.77 -8.82 8.00
N ASN A 503 26.37 -9.16 6.85
CA ASN A 503 27.21 -10.37 6.74
C ASN A 503 28.66 -10.04 7.10
N LYS A 504 29.28 -10.81 8.00
CA LYS A 504 30.69 -10.60 8.40
C LYS A 504 31.69 -10.71 7.24
N LYS A 505 31.33 -11.34 6.12
CA LYS A 505 32.21 -11.55 4.94
C LYS A 505 32.24 -10.39 3.92
N GLN A 506 31.70 -9.21 4.24
CA GLN A 506 31.69 -8.05 3.33
C GLN A 506 32.61 -6.90 3.75
N ASN A 507 33.64 -7.19 4.56
CA ASN A 507 34.77 -6.27 4.73
C ASN A 507 35.63 -6.29 3.48
#